data_AF-A0A167DED2-F1
#
_entry.id   AF-A0A167DED2-F1
#
_cell.length_a   1.000
_cell.length_b   1.000
_cell.length_c   1.000
_cell.angle_alpha   90.00
_cell.angle_beta   90.00
_cell.angle_gamma   90.00
#
_symmetry.space_group_name_H-M   'P 1'
#
loop_
_entity.id
_entity.type
_entity.pdbx_description
1 polymer ?
#
loop_
_entity_poly.entity_id
_entity_poly.type
_entity_poly.pdbx_seq_one_letter_code
_entity_poly.pdbx_strand_id
1 'polypeptide(L)'
;MALHIPVQGVADHAPPGGASHQALLADWLAEASFTLAMSSGFFGFFAHFGTLRALLDHGLSPARFCGSSAGALVAACIASGASINAIEDTLLSLDRSHFWDPSPGLGLLSGQAFRRMLAGLLPTQRVEESRTPLAVSAWQGKSRRTQVLQQGDLVEAVYASCAVPLLFQPARIGGRYYWDGGIADRHGLAATFPG
;
A
#
# COMPACT_ATOMS: atom_id res chain seq x y z
N MET A 1 23.63 7.29 38.22
CA MET A 1 24.13 8.45 37.47
C MET A 1 23.79 8.21 36.00
N ALA A 2 22.59 8.65 35.58
CA ALA A 2 22.13 8.50 34.20
C ALA A 2 22.22 9.86 33.52
N LEU A 3 22.98 9.94 32.43
CA LEU A 3 23.14 11.16 31.63
C LEU A 3 21.82 11.53 30.96
N HIS A 4 21.35 12.74 31.25
CA HIS A 4 20.23 13.38 30.58
C HIS A 4 20.80 14.22 29.43
N ILE A 5 20.45 13.89 28.18
CA ILE A 5 20.75 14.72 27.01
C ILE A 5 19.44 15.45 26.64
N PRO A 6 19.38 16.79 26.70
CA PRO A 6 18.17 17.53 26.34
C PRO A 6 18.03 17.60 24.82
N VAL A 7 16.86 17.23 24.30
CA VAL A 7 16.45 17.53 22.93
C VAL A 7 15.76 18.91 22.97
N GLN A 8 16.38 19.92 22.36
CA GLN A 8 15.80 21.25 22.19
C GLN A 8 14.78 21.25 21.04
N GLY A 9 13.59 21.79 21.33
CA GLY A 9 12.80 22.58 20.37
C GLY A 9 11.78 21.82 19.52
N VAL A 10 10.65 21.43 20.12
CA VAL A 10 9.36 21.49 19.42
C VAL A 10 8.53 22.52 20.18
N ALA A 11 8.10 23.57 19.48
CA ALA A 11 7.29 24.63 20.06
C ALA A 11 5.96 24.05 20.57
N ASP A 12 5.70 24.26 21.86
CA ASP A 12 4.41 24.00 22.50
C ASP A 12 3.33 24.90 21.89
N HIS A 13 2.51 24.35 20.99
CA HIS A 13 1.16 24.88 20.78
C HIS A 13 0.19 24.13 21.68
N ALA A 14 0.12 24.58 22.94
CA ALA A 14 -0.97 24.20 23.82
C ALA A 14 -2.26 24.90 23.37
N PRO A 15 -3.39 24.17 23.17
CA PRO A 15 -4.68 24.81 22.92
C PRO A 15 -5.20 25.49 24.20
N PRO A 16 -5.81 26.68 24.12
CA PRO A 16 -6.32 27.37 25.31
C PRO A 16 -7.64 26.75 25.78
N GLY A 17 -7.64 26.31 27.04
CA GLY A 17 -8.75 26.18 27.98
C GLY A 17 -10.17 25.84 27.48
N GLY A 18 -10.65 24.64 27.84
CA GLY A 18 -12.08 24.32 27.95
C GLY A 18 -12.38 22.85 27.65
N ALA A 19 -12.68 22.06 28.69
CA ALA A 19 -13.14 20.66 28.68
C ALA A 19 -12.45 19.73 27.66
N SER A 20 -11.54 18.86 28.11
CA SER A 20 -10.86 17.87 27.27
C SER A 20 -11.83 16.77 26.79
N HIS A 21 -12.66 17.08 25.80
CA HIS A 21 -13.03 16.07 24.82
C HIS A 21 -11.75 15.75 24.07
N GLN A 22 -11.20 14.55 24.30
CA GLN A 22 -10.20 14.01 23.38
C GLN A 22 -10.88 13.98 22.02
N ALA A 23 -10.45 14.85 21.09
CA ALA A 23 -10.94 14.83 19.73
C ALA A 23 -10.78 13.39 19.21
N LEU A 24 -11.86 12.82 18.68
CA LEU A 24 -11.80 11.47 18.15
C LEU A 24 -10.88 11.48 16.95
N LEU A 25 -10.24 10.36 16.65
CA LEU A 25 -9.41 10.22 15.44
C LEU A 25 -10.18 10.66 14.19
N ALA A 26 -11.49 10.40 14.14
CA ALA A 26 -12.36 10.83 13.06
C ALA A 26 -12.45 12.35 12.92
N ASP A 27 -12.55 13.08 14.05
CA ASP A 27 -12.59 14.54 14.04
C ASP A 27 -11.27 15.10 13.51
N TRP A 28 -10.15 14.58 14.02
CA TRP A 28 -8.82 14.98 13.58
C TRP A 28 -8.55 14.69 12.09
N LEU A 29 -8.98 13.52 11.58
CA LEU A 29 -8.85 13.17 10.17
C LEU A 29 -9.75 14.01 9.25
N ALA A 30 -10.85 14.57 9.76
CA ALA A 30 -11.75 15.42 9.00
C ALA A 30 -11.22 16.86 8.87
N GLU A 31 -10.32 17.31 9.75
CA GLU A 31 -9.78 18.67 9.76
C GLU A 31 -8.85 18.97 8.57
N ALA A 32 -8.20 17.96 8.01
CA ALA A 32 -7.23 18.14 6.93
C ALA A 32 -7.13 16.92 6.00
N SER A 33 -6.60 17.15 4.79
CA SER A 33 -6.29 16.06 3.88
C SER A 33 -5.23 15.13 4.47
N PHE A 34 -5.45 13.82 4.40
CA PHE A 34 -4.49 12.83 4.90
C PHE A 34 -4.13 11.78 3.84
N THR A 35 -2.99 11.13 4.03
CA THR A 35 -2.54 9.98 3.23
C THR A 35 -2.80 8.71 4.02
N LEU A 36 -3.44 7.71 3.39
CA LEU A 36 -3.55 6.39 4.00
C LEU A 36 -2.37 5.52 3.56
N ALA A 37 -1.45 5.28 4.50
CA ALA A 37 -0.32 4.37 4.32
C ALA A 37 -0.68 2.96 4.81
N MET A 38 -0.46 1.95 3.97
CA MET A 38 -0.86 0.56 4.24
C MET A 38 0.35 -0.37 4.21
N SER A 39 0.58 -1.05 5.33
CA SER A 39 1.75 -1.90 5.54
C SER A 39 1.75 -3.19 4.71
N SER A 40 2.89 -3.87 4.66
CA SER A 40 2.97 -5.25 4.18
C SER A 40 2.48 -6.24 5.23
N GLY A 41 1.84 -7.31 4.77
CA GLY A 41 1.36 -8.39 5.62
C GLY A 41 0.66 -9.45 4.79
N PHE A 42 0.95 -10.73 5.04
CA PHE A 42 0.53 -11.84 4.18
C PHE A 42 -0.98 -11.83 3.85
N PHE A 43 -1.84 -12.02 4.87
CA PHE A 43 -3.30 -11.84 4.76
C PHE A 43 -3.76 -10.44 5.19
N GLY A 44 -2.86 -9.46 5.15
CA GLY A 44 -3.14 -8.10 5.62
C GLY A 44 -4.21 -7.39 4.78
N PHE A 45 -4.47 -7.85 3.56
CA PHE A 45 -5.44 -7.25 2.64
C PHE A 45 -6.86 -7.21 3.19
N PHE A 46 -7.31 -8.20 3.98
CA PHE A 46 -8.63 -8.15 4.63
C PHE A 46 -8.72 -7.04 5.67
N ALA A 47 -7.71 -6.94 6.54
CA ALA A 47 -7.67 -5.90 7.57
C ALA A 47 -7.55 -4.50 6.94
N HIS A 48 -6.69 -4.37 5.94
CA HIS A 48 -6.51 -3.15 5.17
C HIS A 48 -7.81 -2.70 4.49
N PHE A 49 -8.51 -3.63 3.83
CA PHE A 49 -9.81 -3.34 3.22
C PHE A 49 -10.87 -2.98 4.27
N GLY A 50 -10.94 -3.70 5.39
CA GLY A 50 -11.88 -3.40 6.47
C GLY A 50 -11.65 -2.02 7.10
N THR A 51 -10.39 -1.64 7.35
CA THR A 51 -10.03 -0.29 7.80
C THR A 51 -10.43 0.77 6.79
N LEU A 52 -10.12 0.57 5.51
CA LEU A 52 -10.51 1.48 4.45
C LEU A 52 -12.04 1.63 4.38
N ARG A 53 -12.78 0.52 4.43
CA ARG A 53 -14.24 0.53 4.41
C ARG A 53 -14.81 1.32 5.58
N ALA A 54 -14.30 1.08 6.79
CA ALA A 54 -14.73 1.82 7.98
C ALA A 54 -14.48 3.34 7.83
N LEU A 55 -13.32 3.75 7.31
CA LEU A 55 -13.05 5.17 7.05
C LEU A 55 -14.08 5.77 6.08
N LEU A 56 -14.33 5.09 4.95
CA LEU A 56 -15.27 5.56 3.93
C LEU A 56 -16.72 5.60 4.45
N ASP A 57 -17.14 4.61 5.25
CA ASP A 57 -18.47 4.58 5.87
C ASP A 57 -18.69 5.74 6.87
N HIS A 58 -17.60 6.27 7.45
CA HIS A 58 -17.60 7.47 8.28
C HIS A 58 -17.39 8.78 7.49
N GLY A 59 -17.40 8.73 6.15
CA GLY A 59 -17.19 9.90 5.29
C GLY A 59 -15.74 10.39 5.24
N LEU A 60 -14.78 9.61 5.76
CA LEU A 60 -13.37 9.95 5.78
C LEU A 60 -12.69 9.39 4.53
N SER A 61 -12.45 10.26 3.54
CA SER A 61 -11.81 9.90 2.28
C SER A 61 -10.34 10.30 2.27
N PRO A 62 -9.39 9.34 2.19
CA PRO A 62 -7.98 9.67 2.05
C PRO A 62 -7.74 10.46 0.75
N ALA A 63 -6.92 11.50 0.83
CA ALA A 63 -6.56 12.31 -0.35
C ALA A 63 -5.51 11.61 -1.23
N ARG A 64 -4.76 10.67 -0.64
CA ARG A 64 -3.66 9.94 -1.26
C ARG A 64 -3.57 8.55 -0.63
N PHE A 65 -3.11 7.57 -1.40
CA PHE A 65 -2.84 6.22 -0.93
C PHE A 65 -1.38 5.86 -1.15
N CYS A 66 -0.79 5.17 -0.18
CA CYS A 66 0.47 4.49 -0.40
C CYS A 66 0.51 3.14 0.30
N GLY A 67 1.35 2.23 -0.19
CA GLY A 67 1.47 0.94 0.47
C GLY A 67 2.57 0.04 -0.03
N SER A 68 2.68 -1.08 0.66
CA SER A 68 3.69 -2.11 0.45
C SER A 68 3.04 -3.49 0.50
N SER A 69 3.32 -4.37 -0.47
CA SER A 69 2.75 -5.72 -0.55
C SER A 69 1.22 -5.71 -0.48
N ALA A 70 0.59 -6.45 0.43
CA ALA A 70 -0.86 -6.44 0.61
C ALA A 70 -1.47 -5.05 0.80
N GLY A 71 -0.77 -4.12 1.44
CA GLY A 71 -1.22 -2.72 1.54
C GLY A 71 -1.21 -2.02 0.19
N ALA A 72 -0.20 -2.25 -0.66
CA ALA A 72 -0.15 -1.72 -2.02
C ALA A 72 -1.28 -2.26 -2.89
N LEU A 73 -1.65 -3.54 -2.71
CA LEU A 73 -2.78 -4.16 -3.40
C LEU A 73 -4.08 -3.43 -3.10
N VAL A 74 -4.43 -3.28 -1.81
CA VAL A 74 -5.69 -2.61 -1.41
C VAL A 74 -5.67 -1.14 -1.81
N ALA A 75 -4.54 -0.44 -1.60
CA ALA A 75 -4.33 0.93 -2.02
C ALA A 75 -4.56 1.11 -3.53
N ALA A 76 -4.01 0.22 -4.36
CA ALA A 76 -4.17 0.27 -5.81
C ALA A 76 -5.61 0.03 -6.27
N CYS A 77 -6.31 -0.92 -5.64
CA CYS A 77 -7.71 -1.19 -5.96
C CYS A 77 -8.58 0.04 -5.75
N ILE A 78 -8.48 0.66 -4.57
CA ILE A 78 -9.30 1.85 -4.29
C ILE A 78 -8.84 3.08 -5.08
N ALA A 79 -7.53 3.30 -5.19
CA ALA A 79 -6.99 4.48 -5.87
C ALA A 79 -7.28 4.47 -7.38
N SER A 80 -7.25 3.30 -8.03
CA SER A 80 -7.65 3.15 -9.44
C SER A 80 -9.15 3.37 -9.65
N GLY A 81 -9.95 3.31 -8.58
CA GLY A 81 -11.39 3.54 -8.62
C GLY A 81 -12.22 2.27 -8.78
N ALA A 82 -11.67 1.11 -8.40
CA ALA A 82 -12.46 -0.11 -8.28
C ALA A 82 -13.59 0.10 -7.27
N SER A 83 -14.78 -0.41 -7.58
CA SER A 83 -15.90 -0.31 -6.65
C SER A 83 -15.63 -1.13 -5.40
N ILE A 84 -16.06 -0.65 -4.24
CA ILE A 84 -15.85 -1.36 -2.97
C ILE A 84 -16.42 -2.77 -3.01
N ASN A 85 -17.60 -2.95 -3.60
CA ASN A 85 -18.23 -4.27 -3.72
C ASN A 85 -17.38 -5.22 -4.59
N ALA A 86 -16.82 -4.75 -5.71
CA ALA A 86 -15.95 -5.58 -6.53
C ALA A 86 -14.66 -6.00 -5.79
N ILE A 87 -14.12 -5.11 -4.95
CA ILE A 87 -12.97 -5.45 -4.09
C ILE A 87 -13.38 -6.50 -3.06
N GLU A 88 -14.52 -6.29 -2.38
CA GLU A 88 -15.06 -7.22 -1.39
C GLU A 88 -15.34 -8.61 -1.99
N ASP A 89 -16.07 -8.67 -3.10
CA ASP A 89 -16.40 -9.91 -3.80
C ASP A 89 -15.13 -10.68 -4.18
N THR A 90 -14.14 -9.97 -4.72
CA THR A 90 -12.85 -10.57 -5.08
C THR A 90 -12.12 -11.11 -3.86
N LEU A 91 -12.06 -10.33 -2.77
CA LEU A 91 -11.42 -10.74 -1.52
C LEU A 91 -12.09 -11.98 -0.91
N LEU A 92 -13.42 -12.04 -0.93
CA LEU A 92 -14.20 -13.16 -0.42
C LEU A 92 -14.11 -14.41 -1.31
N SER A 93 -13.86 -14.23 -2.61
CA SER A 93 -13.68 -15.33 -3.56
C SER A 93 -12.23 -15.81 -3.70
N LEU A 94 -11.27 -15.21 -2.97
CA LEU A 94 -9.87 -15.57 -3.10
C LEU A 94 -9.64 -17.03 -2.74
N ASP A 95 -9.01 -17.74 -3.66
CA ASP A 95 -8.56 -19.11 -3.47
C ASP A 95 -7.13 -19.30 -4.00
N ARG A 96 -6.62 -20.52 -3.85
CA ARG A 96 -5.27 -20.88 -4.31
C ARG A 96 -5.06 -20.65 -5.80
N SER A 97 -6.06 -20.83 -6.66
CA SER A 97 -5.93 -20.74 -8.12
C SER A 97 -5.54 -19.34 -8.60
N HIS A 98 -5.89 -18.31 -7.83
CA HIS A 98 -5.55 -16.92 -8.13
C HIS A 98 -4.05 -16.61 -8.03
N PHE A 99 -3.30 -17.44 -7.30
CA PHE A 99 -1.87 -17.23 -7.06
C PHE A 99 -1.01 -18.40 -7.56
N TRP A 100 -1.59 -19.60 -7.69
CA TRP A 100 -0.85 -20.83 -7.90
C TRP A 100 -0.57 -21.13 -9.38
N ASP A 101 0.61 -20.75 -9.84
CA ASP A 101 1.13 -21.05 -11.17
C ASP A 101 2.62 -21.47 -11.16
N PRO A 102 2.93 -22.70 -10.74
CA PRO A 102 4.30 -23.16 -10.58
C PRO A 102 5.15 -23.03 -11.83
N SER A 103 6.38 -22.52 -11.68
CA SER A 103 7.33 -22.36 -12.77
C SER A 103 8.77 -22.42 -12.25
N PRO A 104 9.72 -23.01 -13.00
CA PRO A 104 11.14 -22.95 -12.63
C PRO A 104 11.67 -21.50 -12.69
N GLY A 105 12.62 -21.16 -11.81
CA GLY A 105 13.34 -19.89 -11.82
C GLY A 105 13.73 -19.41 -10.42
N LEU A 106 13.72 -18.09 -10.21
CA LEU A 106 14.12 -17.45 -8.95
C LEU A 106 13.04 -17.53 -7.84
N GLY A 107 11.79 -17.85 -8.22
CA GLY A 107 10.72 -18.18 -7.29
C GLY A 107 9.92 -19.39 -7.77
N LEU A 108 9.06 -19.92 -6.90
CA LEU A 108 8.24 -21.11 -7.17
C LEU A 108 7.07 -20.84 -8.12
N LEU A 109 6.52 -19.63 -8.11
CA LEU A 109 5.31 -19.22 -8.81
C LEU A 109 5.64 -18.17 -9.87
N SER A 110 5.13 -18.35 -11.10
CA SER A 110 5.38 -17.43 -12.20
C SER A 110 4.76 -16.04 -11.95
N GLY A 111 3.67 -15.99 -11.19
CA GLY A 111 2.94 -14.77 -10.86
C GLY A 111 2.02 -14.26 -11.97
N GLN A 112 1.87 -15.00 -13.06
CA GLN A 112 0.94 -14.69 -14.14
C GLN A 112 -0.52 -14.91 -13.71
N ALA A 113 -0.80 -15.91 -12.87
CA ALA A 113 -2.13 -16.06 -12.26
C ALA A 113 -2.50 -14.81 -11.46
N PHE A 114 -1.56 -14.34 -10.64
CA PHE A 114 -1.79 -13.15 -9.83
C PHE A 114 -1.96 -11.89 -10.68
N ARG A 115 -1.12 -11.67 -11.70
CA ARG A 115 -1.28 -10.56 -12.65
C ARG A 115 -2.62 -10.56 -13.37
N ARG A 116 -3.13 -11.73 -13.77
CA ARG A 116 -4.47 -11.85 -14.37
C ARG A 116 -5.56 -11.44 -13.40
N MET A 117 -5.47 -11.87 -12.14
CA MET A 117 -6.40 -11.43 -11.09
C MET A 117 -6.33 -9.91 -10.89
N LEU A 118 -5.13 -9.33 -10.81
CA LEU A 118 -4.94 -7.88 -10.71
C LEU A 118 -5.55 -7.14 -11.90
N ALA A 119 -5.32 -7.61 -13.13
CA ALA A 119 -5.85 -7.00 -14.34
C ALA A 119 -7.39 -7.04 -14.42
N GLY A 120 -8.03 -8.03 -13.79
CA GLY A 120 -9.49 -8.09 -13.68
C GLY A 120 -10.06 -7.17 -12.60
N LEU A 121 -9.28 -6.88 -11.56
CA LEU A 121 -9.69 -6.07 -10.41
C LEU A 121 -9.42 -4.57 -10.59
N LEU A 122 -8.36 -4.22 -11.31
CA LEU A 122 -7.88 -2.84 -11.46
C LEU A 122 -8.48 -2.19 -12.72
N PRO A 123 -9.39 -1.21 -12.60
CA PRO A 123 -10.03 -0.57 -13.76
C PRO A 123 -9.09 0.32 -14.58
N THR A 124 -7.95 0.72 -14.02
CA THR A 124 -6.97 1.61 -14.68
C THR A 124 -5.67 0.84 -14.96
N GLN A 125 -5.01 1.16 -16.07
CA GLN A 125 -3.77 0.49 -16.47
C GLN A 125 -2.50 1.14 -15.92
N ARG A 126 -2.51 2.47 -15.70
CA ARG A 126 -1.32 3.20 -15.26
C ARG A 126 -1.45 3.75 -13.84
N VAL A 127 -0.35 3.77 -13.09
CA VAL A 127 -0.33 4.28 -11.72
C VAL A 127 -0.74 5.75 -11.66
N GLU A 128 -0.20 6.57 -12.58
CA GLU A 128 -0.45 8.01 -12.66
C GLU A 128 -1.86 8.38 -13.17
N GLU A 129 -2.60 7.41 -13.70
CA GLU A 129 -3.99 7.58 -14.15
C GLU A 129 -5.00 7.20 -13.04
N SER A 130 -4.52 6.81 -11.86
CA SER A 130 -5.38 6.51 -10.71
C SER A 130 -6.23 7.72 -10.32
N ARG A 131 -7.49 7.48 -9.95
CA ARG A 131 -8.44 8.55 -9.52
C ARG A 131 -7.94 9.29 -8.28
N THR A 132 -7.27 8.57 -7.39
CA THR A 132 -6.60 9.13 -6.22
C THR A 132 -5.10 8.88 -6.36
N PRO A 133 -4.21 9.85 -6.04
CA PRO A 133 -2.77 9.64 -6.13
C PRO A 133 -2.32 8.40 -5.36
N LEU A 134 -1.49 7.59 -6.03
CA LEU A 134 -1.03 6.29 -5.54
C LEU A 134 0.50 6.21 -5.59
N ALA A 135 1.10 5.70 -4.52
CA ALA A 135 2.51 5.38 -4.46
C ALA A 135 2.74 3.96 -3.91
N VAL A 136 3.49 3.15 -4.67
CA VAL A 136 3.71 1.73 -4.35
C VAL A 136 5.17 1.48 -4.02
N SER A 137 5.45 0.92 -2.84
CA SER A 137 6.81 0.55 -2.45
C SER A 137 7.20 -0.82 -3.03
N ALA A 138 8.32 -0.90 -3.74
CA ALA A 138 8.90 -2.16 -4.21
C ALA A 138 10.42 -2.17 -3.98
N TRP A 139 10.99 -3.31 -3.61
CA TRP A 139 12.43 -3.41 -3.36
C TRP A 139 13.18 -3.75 -4.66
N GLN A 140 14.10 -2.89 -5.09
CA GLN A 140 14.87 -3.12 -6.32
C GLN A 140 16.14 -3.94 -6.01
N GLY A 141 16.31 -5.08 -6.68
CA GLY A 141 17.37 -6.04 -6.38
C GLY A 141 18.80 -5.53 -6.60
N LYS A 142 19.05 -4.75 -7.67
CA LYS A 142 20.40 -4.24 -7.98
C LYS A 142 20.83 -3.12 -7.04
N SER A 143 19.96 -2.14 -6.79
CA SER A 143 20.28 -1.02 -5.89
C SER A 143 20.14 -1.38 -4.42
N ARG A 144 19.44 -2.48 -4.09
CA ARG A 144 19.11 -2.92 -2.72
C ARG A 144 18.38 -1.85 -1.92
N ARG A 145 17.51 -1.08 -2.59
CA ARG A 145 16.75 0.01 -1.98
C ARG A 145 15.28 -0.11 -2.35
N THR A 146 14.42 0.38 -1.47
CA THR A 146 13.03 0.64 -1.80
C THR A 146 12.96 1.69 -2.91
N GLN A 147 12.21 1.37 -3.95
CA GLN A 147 11.83 2.28 -5.01
C GLN A 147 10.34 2.52 -4.90
N VAL A 148 9.96 3.79 -4.88
CA VAL A 148 8.56 4.19 -4.95
C VAL A 148 8.14 4.24 -6.41
N LEU A 149 7.12 3.46 -6.75
CA LEU A 149 6.50 3.39 -8.06
C LEU A 149 5.25 4.27 -8.05
N GLN A 150 5.30 5.39 -8.76
CA GLN A 150 4.18 6.34 -8.92
C GLN A 150 3.73 6.46 -10.39
N GLN A 151 4.41 5.77 -11.29
CA GLN A 151 4.20 5.86 -12.73
C GLN A 151 4.43 4.49 -13.38
N GLY A 152 3.80 4.27 -14.53
CA GLY A 152 3.94 3.05 -15.33
C GLY A 152 2.79 2.08 -15.13
N ASP A 153 3.01 0.83 -15.53
CA ASP A 153 1.98 -0.22 -15.47
C ASP A 153 1.59 -0.53 -14.01
N LEU A 154 0.31 -0.38 -13.70
CA LEU A 154 -0.23 -0.52 -12.36
C LEU A 154 -0.20 -1.99 -11.88
N VAL A 155 -0.50 -2.94 -12.78
CA VAL A 155 -0.47 -4.37 -12.46
C VAL A 155 0.95 -4.79 -12.11
N GLU A 156 1.94 -4.38 -12.90
CA GLU A 156 3.35 -4.66 -12.62
C GLU A 156 3.84 -3.96 -11.35
N ALA A 157 3.39 -2.73 -11.08
CA ALA A 157 3.77 -2.02 -9.86
C ALA A 157 3.27 -2.75 -8.60
N VAL A 158 1.99 -3.15 -8.59
CA VAL A 158 1.41 -3.92 -7.48
C VAL A 158 2.04 -5.30 -7.38
N TYR A 159 2.20 -6.00 -8.51
CA TYR A 159 2.85 -7.31 -8.53
C TYR A 159 4.28 -7.23 -7.99
N ALA A 160 5.08 -6.25 -8.41
CA ALA A 160 6.42 -6.02 -7.90
C ALA A 160 6.43 -5.84 -6.38
N SER A 161 5.49 -5.08 -5.85
CA SER A 161 5.34 -4.83 -4.41
C SER A 161 4.96 -6.08 -3.60
N CYS A 162 4.33 -7.07 -4.25
CA CYS A 162 3.85 -8.31 -3.63
C CYS A 162 4.69 -9.55 -4.00
N ALA A 163 5.72 -9.40 -4.84
CA ALA A 163 6.54 -10.50 -5.30
C ALA A 163 7.46 -10.94 -4.14
N VAL A 164 6.99 -11.84 -3.28
CA VAL A 164 7.77 -12.33 -2.14
C VAL A 164 8.95 -13.19 -2.63
N PRO A 165 10.20 -12.92 -2.18
CA PRO A 165 11.38 -13.73 -2.47
C PRO A 165 11.15 -15.23 -2.33
N LEU A 166 11.66 -16.00 -3.29
CA LEU A 166 11.53 -17.46 -3.40
C LEU A 166 10.11 -17.97 -3.68
N LEU A 167 9.06 -17.21 -3.36
CA LEU A 167 7.68 -17.59 -3.65
C LEU A 167 7.28 -17.19 -5.07
N PHE A 168 7.42 -15.92 -5.43
CA PHE A 168 7.10 -15.41 -6.76
C PHE A 168 8.36 -15.19 -7.59
N GLN A 169 8.27 -15.20 -8.91
CA GLN A 169 9.34 -14.65 -9.75
C GLN A 169 9.45 -13.12 -9.53
N PRO A 170 10.64 -12.52 -9.65
CA PRO A 170 10.77 -11.07 -9.55
C PRO A 170 10.06 -10.36 -10.71
N ALA A 171 9.46 -9.22 -10.44
CA ALA A 171 8.94 -8.36 -11.49
C ALA A 171 10.09 -7.72 -12.27
N ARG A 172 9.92 -7.53 -13.58
CA ARG A 172 10.93 -6.87 -14.44
C ARG A 172 10.37 -5.59 -15.04
N ILE A 173 10.66 -4.46 -14.41
CA ILE A 173 10.19 -3.13 -14.83
C ILE A 173 11.39 -2.32 -15.33
N GLY A 174 11.32 -1.81 -16.56
CA GLY A 174 12.41 -1.00 -17.14
C GLY A 174 13.78 -1.71 -17.14
N GLY A 175 13.80 -3.03 -17.33
CA GLY A 175 15.03 -3.84 -17.30
C GLY A 175 15.61 -4.11 -15.91
N ARG A 176 14.95 -3.70 -14.83
CA ARG A 176 15.38 -3.93 -13.44
C ARG A 176 14.48 -4.94 -12.76
N TYR A 177 15.05 -5.69 -11.80
CA TYR A 177 14.31 -6.66 -11.00
C TYR A 177 13.81 -6.05 -9.71
N TYR A 178 12.55 -6.35 -9.39
CA TYR A 178 11.86 -5.91 -8.18
C TYR A 178 11.27 -7.09 -7.43
N TRP A 179 11.27 -6.95 -6.11
CA TRP A 179 10.69 -7.85 -5.14
C TRP A 179 9.82 -7.06 -4.15
N ASP A 180 9.17 -7.80 -3.26
CA ASP A 180 8.23 -7.30 -2.27
C ASP A 180 8.77 -6.08 -1.51
N GLY A 181 7.95 -5.04 -1.42
CA GLY A 181 8.31 -3.78 -0.76
C GLY A 181 8.60 -3.97 0.73
N GLY A 182 7.99 -4.98 1.36
CA GLY A 182 8.13 -5.32 2.76
C GLY A 182 9.54 -5.75 3.18
N ILE A 183 10.44 -6.03 2.22
CA ILE A 183 11.86 -6.32 2.48
C ILE A 183 12.55 -5.14 3.18
N ALA A 184 12.24 -3.90 2.78
CA ALA A 184 12.90 -2.70 3.32
C ALA A 184 11.94 -1.56 3.69
N ASP A 185 10.65 -1.66 3.32
CA ASP A 185 9.61 -0.70 3.69
C ASP A 185 8.32 -1.43 4.09
N ARG A 186 8.35 -2.04 5.29
CA ARG A 186 7.20 -2.77 5.85
C ARG A 186 5.99 -1.89 6.06
N HIS A 187 6.18 -0.62 6.39
CA HIS A 187 5.07 0.28 6.73
C HIS A 187 4.50 1.03 5.52
N GLY A 188 5.21 1.02 4.37
CA GLY A 188 4.83 1.82 3.21
C GLY A 188 5.18 3.31 3.35
N LEU A 189 6.08 3.65 4.28
CA LEU A 189 6.40 5.04 4.62
C LEU A 189 7.38 5.67 3.64
N ALA A 190 8.15 4.89 2.89
CA ALA A 190 8.98 5.47 1.83
C ALA A 190 8.12 6.08 0.71
N ALA A 191 6.89 5.61 0.58
CA ALA A 191 5.91 6.02 -0.41
C ALA A 191 4.96 7.13 0.08
N THR A 192 5.17 7.70 1.28
CA THR A 192 4.38 8.86 1.69
C THR A 192 4.78 10.07 0.84
N PHE A 193 3.76 10.78 0.38
CA PHE A 193 3.96 12.00 -0.36
C PHE A 193 4.39 13.10 0.61
N PRO A 194 5.30 14.01 0.21
CA PRO A 194 5.52 15.24 0.97
C PRO A 194 4.18 15.95 1.19
N GLY A 195 3.95 16.35 2.44
CA GLY A 195 2.82 17.19 2.86
C GLY A 195 2.95 18.58 2.26
#